data_AF-A0A359ECB2-F1
#
_entry.id   AF-A0A359ECB2-F1
#
_cell.length_a   1.000
_cell.length_b   1.000
_cell.length_c   1.000
_cell.angle_alpha   90.00
_cell.angle_beta   90.00
_cell.angle_gamma   90.00
#
_symmetry.space_group_name_H-M   'P 1'
#
loop_
_entity.id
_entity.type
_entity.pdbx_description
1 polymer ?
#
loop_
_entity_poly.entity_id
_entity_poly.type
_entity_poly.pdbx_seq_one_letter_code
_entity_poly.pdbx_strand_id
1 'polypeptide(L)'
;LGSIWARPIWNTWWTWDPRLTTAAIVELVYAAYLLLRQGIEEPERRARFGAVYTILGFVSVPITFISIRLLRTIHPVVIGNSSGGDGSFSMTGDMKLVFFFSLFVFTVLFVDFLWHRVRLGNLAAKVEQLRLKVSG
;
A
#
# COMPACT_ATOMS: atom_id res chain seq x y z
N LEU A 1 -3.88 -2.02 12.04
CA LEU A 1 -2.68 -2.32 12.88
C LEU A 1 -2.21 -1.10 13.69
N GLY A 2 -2.47 0.14 13.25
CA GLY A 2 -2.04 1.39 13.92
C GLY A 2 -2.22 1.49 15.45
N SER A 3 -3.44 1.76 15.94
CA SER A 3 -3.66 2.03 17.37
C SER A 3 -3.48 0.79 18.27
N ILE A 4 -3.84 -0.38 17.77
CA ILE A 4 -3.69 -1.67 18.47
C ILE A 4 -2.19 -1.98 18.70
N TRP A 5 -1.32 -1.68 17.73
CA TRP A 5 0.12 -1.85 17.88
C TRP A 5 0.77 -0.70 18.66
N ALA A 6 0.25 0.53 18.54
CA ALA A 6 0.78 1.67 19.28
C ALA A 6 0.67 1.51 20.80
N ARG A 7 -0.40 0.87 21.29
CA ARG A 7 -0.61 0.68 22.74
C ARG A 7 0.51 -0.13 23.42
N PRO A 8 0.89 -1.33 22.97
CA PRO A 8 1.99 -2.09 23.60
C PRO A 8 3.38 -1.47 23.38
N ILE A 9 3.60 -0.69 22.32
CA ILE A 9 4.94 -0.18 21.96
C ILE A 9 5.24 1.20 22.54
N TRP A 10 4.24 2.09 22.58
CA TRP A 10 4.40 3.48 23.02
C TRP A 10 3.47 3.86 24.17
N ASN A 11 2.71 2.92 24.72
CA ASN A 11 1.73 3.15 25.79
C ASN A 11 0.68 4.24 25.45
N THR A 12 0.31 4.37 24.18
CA THR A 12 -0.70 5.32 23.70
C THR A 12 -1.43 4.74 22.50
N TRP A 13 -2.71 5.10 22.34
CA TRP A 13 -3.50 4.65 21.19
C TRP A 13 -3.27 5.51 19.94
N TRP A 14 -2.95 6.80 20.14
CA TRP A 14 -2.80 7.77 19.08
C TRP A 14 -2.05 9.01 19.57
N THR A 15 -1.13 9.52 18.76
CA THR A 15 -0.25 10.64 19.13
C THR A 15 -0.35 11.84 18.20
N TRP A 16 -1.17 11.77 17.14
CA TRP A 16 -1.19 12.78 16.07
C TRP A 16 0.20 13.05 15.46
N ASP A 17 1.13 12.09 15.58
CA ASP A 17 2.45 12.19 14.98
C ASP A 17 2.32 12.32 13.45
N PRO A 18 3.16 13.15 12.78
CA PRO A 18 3.06 13.36 11.35
C PRO A 18 3.10 12.07 10.52
N ARG A 19 3.94 11.11 10.86
CA ARG A 19 4.05 9.84 10.12
C ARG A 19 2.80 8.99 10.34
N LEU A 20 2.36 8.88 11.58
CA LEU A 20 1.19 8.09 11.94
C LEU A 20 -0.07 8.64 11.26
N THR A 21 -0.24 9.97 11.28
CA THR A 21 -1.39 10.65 10.68
C THR A 21 -1.36 10.55 9.16
N THR A 22 -0.21 10.79 8.52
CA THR A 22 -0.10 10.67 7.05
C THR A 22 -0.27 9.24 6.57
N ALA A 23 0.23 8.24 7.31
CA ALA A 23 -0.03 6.83 7.01
C ALA A 23 -1.53 6.48 7.11
N ALA A 24 -2.26 7.00 8.10
CA ALA A 24 -3.70 6.81 8.19
C ALA A 24 -4.44 7.48 7.02
N ILE A 25 -3.99 8.66 6.57
CA ILE A 25 -4.52 9.32 5.36
C ILE A 25 -4.28 8.44 4.12
N VAL A 26 -3.10 7.84 3.97
CA VAL A 26 -2.81 6.89 2.89
C VAL A 26 -3.82 5.74 2.94
N GLU A 27 -4.02 5.09 4.10
CA GLU A 27 -4.99 3.99 4.25
C GLU A 27 -6.41 4.42 3.81
N LEU A 28 -6.85 5.60 4.23
CA LEU A 28 -8.17 6.14 3.84
C LEU A 28 -8.28 6.46 2.35
N VAL A 29 -7.23 7.01 1.74
CA VAL A 29 -7.17 7.25 0.28
C VAL A 29 -7.34 5.95 -0.49
N TYR A 30 -6.63 4.88 -0.09
CA TYR A 30 -6.77 3.58 -0.76
C TYR A 30 -8.11 2.89 -0.45
N ALA A 31 -8.68 3.07 0.74
CA ALA A 31 -10.05 2.59 1.03
C ALA A 31 -11.09 3.30 0.16
N ALA A 32 -10.98 4.63 0.01
CA ALA A 32 -11.85 5.41 -0.86
C ALA A 32 -11.69 5.03 -2.34
N TYR A 33 -10.47 4.69 -2.80
CA TYR A 33 -10.26 4.13 -4.14
C TYR A 33 -11.08 2.84 -4.37
N LEU A 34 -11.10 1.92 -3.40
CA LEU A 34 -11.85 0.67 -3.52
C LEU A 34 -13.35 0.94 -3.65
N LEU A 35 -13.89 1.87 -2.84
CA LEU A 35 -15.29 2.29 -2.89
C LEU A 35 -15.62 2.96 -4.24
N LEU A 36 -14.77 3.88 -4.70
CA LEU A 36 -14.92 4.54 -6.01
C LEU A 36 -14.98 3.52 -7.14
N ARG A 37 -14.09 2.54 -7.12
CA ARG A 37 -14.01 1.52 -8.18
C ARG A 37 -15.19 0.56 -8.16
N GLN A 38 -15.79 0.31 -7.00
CA GLN A 38 -17.00 -0.50 -6.88
C GLN A 38 -18.27 0.27 -7.29
N GLY A 39 -18.31 1.59 -7.07
CA GLY A 39 -19.47 2.43 -7.38
C GLY A 39 -19.63 2.84 -8.85
N ILE A 40 -18.68 2.49 -9.74
CA ILE A 40 -18.77 2.80 -11.17
C ILE A 40 -19.03 1.51 -11.97
N GLU A 41 -20.21 1.41 -12.57
CA GLU A 41 -20.62 0.26 -13.38
C GLU A 41 -19.91 0.22 -14.74
N GLU A 42 -19.91 1.36 -15.45
CA GLU A 42 -19.36 1.45 -16.80
C GLU A 42 -17.82 1.20 -16.79
N PRO A 43 -17.33 0.14 -17.49
CA PRO A 43 -15.95 -0.30 -17.39
C PRO A 43 -14.90 0.75 -17.77
N GLU A 44 -15.11 1.52 -18.83
CA GLU A 44 -14.13 2.50 -19.30
C GLU A 44 -14.01 3.67 -18.34
N ARG A 45 -15.15 4.20 -17.86
CA ARG A 45 -15.24 5.27 -16.87
C ARG A 45 -14.59 4.82 -15.59
N ARG A 46 -14.88 3.61 -15.11
CA ARG A 46 -14.23 3.03 -13.93
C ARG A 46 -12.71 2.95 -14.10
N ALA A 47 -12.22 2.58 -15.29
CA ALA A 47 -10.78 2.53 -15.56
C ALA A 47 -10.15 3.93 -15.55
N ARG A 48 -10.77 4.91 -16.23
CA ARG A 48 -10.28 6.31 -16.32
C ARG A 48 -10.27 7.00 -14.95
N PHE A 49 -11.40 7.01 -14.24
CA PHE A 49 -11.50 7.60 -12.91
C PHE A 49 -10.59 6.89 -11.91
N GLY A 50 -10.51 5.55 -11.99
CA GLY A 50 -9.61 4.77 -11.17
C GLY A 50 -8.14 5.16 -11.37
N ALA A 51 -7.69 5.30 -12.62
CA ALA A 51 -6.32 5.69 -12.93
C ALA A 51 -5.97 7.08 -12.39
N VAL A 52 -6.81 8.08 -12.67
CA VAL A 52 -6.63 9.46 -12.18
C VAL A 52 -6.58 9.49 -10.65
N TYR A 53 -7.52 8.83 -9.98
CA TYR A 53 -7.56 8.75 -8.53
C TYR A 53 -6.27 8.14 -7.97
N THR A 54 -5.78 7.02 -8.53
CA THR A 54 -4.57 6.38 -8.03
C THR A 54 -3.30 7.20 -8.26
N ILE A 55 -3.21 7.96 -9.35
CA ILE A 55 -2.08 8.87 -9.61
C ILE A 55 -2.05 9.97 -8.54
N LEU A 56 -3.19 10.58 -8.25
CA LEU A 56 -3.29 11.60 -7.20
C LEU A 56 -3.07 11.00 -5.80
N GLY A 57 -3.67 9.84 -5.55
CA GLY A 57 -3.54 9.11 -4.28
C GLY A 57 -2.10 8.69 -4.01
N PHE A 58 -1.32 8.34 -5.04
CA PHE A 58 0.10 8.01 -4.90
C PHE A 58 0.91 9.13 -4.24
N VAL A 59 0.53 10.40 -4.40
CA VAL A 59 1.20 11.55 -3.76
C VAL A 59 1.18 11.45 -2.22
N SER A 60 0.20 10.76 -1.63
CA SER A 60 0.15 10.52 -0.18
C SER A 60 1.33 9.67 0.34
N VAL A 61 1.91 8.82 -0.51
CA VAL A 61 3.04 7.94 -0.17
C VAL A 61 4.35 8.72 0.06
N PRO A 62 4.86 9.54 -0.89
CA PRO A 62 6.05 10.34 -0.65
C PRO A 62 5.83 11.37 0.47
N ILE A 63 4.63 11.94 0.62
CA ILE A 63 4.30 12.80 1.77
C ILE A 63 4.55 12.05 3.09
N THR A 64 4.03 10.83 3.21
CA THR A 64 4.23 9.99 4.40
C THR A 64 5.71 9.69 4.63
N PHE A 65 6.47 9.38 3.58
CA PHE A 65 7.90 9.10 3.69
C PHE A 65 8.73 10.33 4.11
N ILE A 66 8.39 11.51 3.60
CA ILE A 66 9.11 12.76 3.88
C ILE A 66 8.71 13.33 5.24
N SER A 67 7.50 13.02 5.75
CA SER A 67 6.97 13.57 7.01
C SER A 67 7.94 13.48 8.20
N ILE A 68 8.62 12.34 8.38
CA ILE A 68 9.57 12.13 9.48
C ILE A 68 10.88 12.93 9.34
N ARG A 69 11.18 13.44 8.15
CA ARG A 69 12.42 14.17 7.86
C ARG A 69 12.25 15.67 8.03
N LEU A 70 11.04 16.18 7.80
CA LEU A 70 10.76 17.61 7.86
C LEU A 70 10.13 18.04 9.19
N LEU A 71 9.43 17.14 9.87
CA LEU A 71 8.67 17.46 11.08
C LEU A 71 9.23 16.74 12.29
N ARG A 72 9.07 17.35 13.47
CA ARG A 72 9.42 16.69 14.73
C ARG A 72 8.52 15.47 14.91
N THR A 73 9.14 14.32 15.10
CA THR A 73 8.43 13.03 15.20
C THR A 73 9.03 12.16 16.29
N ILE A 74 8.23 11.22 16.82
CA ILE A 74 8.70 10.16 17.72
C ILE A 74 9.42 9.02 16.99
N HIS A 75 9.42 9.04 15.65
CA HIS A 75 9.98 7.96 14.84
C HIS A 75 11.48 8.13 14.58
N PRO A 76 12.29 7.07 14.74
CA PRO A 76 13.70 7.11 14.36
C PRO A 76 13.84 7.21 12.83
N VAL A 77 14.83 8.01 12.40
CA VAL A 77 15.22 8.13 10.99
C VAL A 77 16.31 7.11 10.70
N VAL A 78 15.96 6.02 10.03
CA VAL A 78 16.88 4.91 9.72
C VAL A 78 17.75 5.18 8.48
N ILE A 79 17.35 6.15 7.65
CA ILE A 79 18.05 6.52 6.41
C ILE A 79 18.22 8.05 6.42
N GLY A 80 19.37 8.53 6.91
CA GLY A 80 19.75 9.95 7.00
C GLY A 80 20.97 10.17 7.93
N ASN A 81 21.59 11.35 7.88
CA ASN A 81 22.79 11.73 8.65
C ASN A 81 22.55 11.97 10.16
N SER A 82 21.44 11.51 10.74
CA SER A 82 21.04 11.83 12.11
C SER A 82 21.54 10.78 13.11
N SER A 83 22.38 11.24 14.04
CA SER A 83 22.98 10.69 15.28
C SER A 83 22.33 9.53 16.06
N GLY A 84 21.70 8.54 15.44
CA GLY A 84 21.10 7.39 16.15
C GLY A 84 21.01 6.08 15.36
N GLY A 85 21.34 6.10 14.07
CA GLY A 85 21.54 4.89 13.29
C GLY A 85 22.70 5.13 12.34
N ASP A 86 23.79 4.36 12.49
CA ASP A 86 24.80 4.28 11.45
C ASP A 86 24.07 4.02 10.15
N GLY A 87 24.20 4.90 9.16
CA GLY A 87 23.53 4.78 7.85
C GLY A 87 23.87 3.51 7.07
N SER A 88 24.63 2.59 7.67
CA SER A 88 24.70 1.20 7.26
C SER A 88 23.40 0.49 7.64
N PHE A 89 22.73 -0.15 6.69
CA PHE A 89 21.77 -1.21 6.99
C PHE A 89 22.50 -2.40 7.66
N SER A 90 22.99 -2.23 8.89
CA SER A 90 23.74 -3.22 9.66
C SER A 90 22.77 -4.26 10.24
N MET A 91 22.14 -5.01 9.34
CA MET A 91 21.33 -6.16 9.71
C MET A 91 22.24 -7.33 10.08
N THR A 92 21.98 -7.96 11.22
CA THR A 92 22.66 -9.20 11.62
C THR A 92 22.35 -10.34 10.62
N GLY A 93 23.13 -11.42 10.66
CA GLY A 93 22.93 -12.58 9.77
C GLY A 93 21.50 -13.14 9.83
N ASP A 94 20.96 -13.28 11.04
CA ASP A 94 19.60 -13.79 11.26
C ASP A 94 18.53 -12.85 10.71
N MET A 95 18.71 -11.53 10.89
CA MET A 95 17.79 -10.52 10.32
C MET A 95 17.78 -10.57 8.79
N LYS A 96 18.94 -10.76 8.16
CA LYS A 96 19.03 -10.90 6.70
C LYS A 96 18.30 -12.16 6.21
N LEU A 97 18.49 -13.29 6.90
CA LEU A 97 17.81 -14.54 6.54
C LEU A 97 16.29 -14.36 6.58
N VAL A 98 15.75 -13.84 7.69
CA VAL A 98 14.31 -13.59 7.83
C VAL A 98 13.81 -12.60 6.79
N PHE A 99 14.57 -11.53 6.52
CA PHE A 99 14.24 -10.53 5.51
C PHE A 99 14.13 -11.14 4.11
N PHE A 100 15.16 -11.85 3.63
CA PHE A 100 15.16 -12.42 2.28
C PHE A 100 14.17 -13.57 2.13
N PHE A 101 14.01 -14.40 3.16
CA PHE A 101 12.97 -15.43 3.16
C PHE A 101 11.58 -14.82 3.04
N SER A 102 11.27 -13.80 3.87
CA SER A 102 9.98 -13.10 3.81
C SER A 102 9.77 -12.42 2.46
N LEU A 103 10.79 -11.72 1.95
CA LEU A 103 10.75 -11.06 0.65
C LEU A 103 10.44 -12.06 -0.48
N PHE A 104 11.09 -13.22 -0.46
CA PHE A 104 10.82 -14.30 -1.42
C PHE A 104 9.37 -14.79 -1.33
N VAL A 105 8.92 -15.16 -0.13
CA VAL A 105 7.55 -15.67 0.09
C VAL A 105 6.50 -14.65 -0.34
N PHE A 106 6.61 -13.39 0.09
CA PHE A 106 5.65 -12.35 -0.28
C PHE A 106 5.69 -12.02 -1.77
N THR A 107 6.85 -12.14 -2.43
CA THR A 107 6.96 -11.97 -3.88
C THR A 107 6.24 -13.09 -4.63
N VAL A 108 6.42 -14.35 -4.20
CA VAL A 108 5.70 -15.49 -4.77
C VAL A 108 4.19 -15.32 -4.60
N LEU A 109 3.73 -14.96 -3.40
CA LEU A 109 2.31 -14.68 -3.14
C LEU A 109 1.77 -13.53 -3.99
N PHE A 110 2.55 -12.46 -4.17
CA PHE A 110 2.15 -11.33 -5.01
C PHE A 110 1.98 -11.76 -6.47
N VAL A 111 2.94 -12.52 -7.02
CA VAL A 111 2.87 -13.02 -8.40
C VAL A 111 1.66 -13.94 -8.58
N ASP A 112 1.42 -14.84 -7.63
CA ASP A 112 0.26 -15.74 -7.64
C ASP A 112 -1.06 -14.97 -7.64
N PHE A 113 -1.24 -14.01 -6.73
CA PHE A 113 -2.45 -13.19 -6.66
C PHE A 113 -2.63 -12.32 -7.90
N LEU A 114 -1.55 -11.75 -8.44
CA LEU A 114 -1.61 -10.96 -9.66
C LEU A 114 -2.03 -11.84 -10.85
N TRP A 115 -1.45 -13.04 -10.96
CA TRP A 115 -1.81 -14.02 -11.98
C TRP A 115 -3.29 -14.40 -11.90
N HIS A 116 -3.77 -14.75 -10.71
CA HIS A 116 -5.19 -15.04 -10.47
C HIS A 116 -6.09 -13.85 -10.81
N ARG A 117 -5.70 -12.62 -10.47
CA ARG A 117 -6.47 -11.41 -10.76
C ARG A 117 -6.57 -11.12 -12.26
N VAL A 118 -5.48 -11.31 -13.01
CA VAL A 118 -5.45 -11.15 -14.48
C VAL A 118 -6.27 -12.24 -15.14
N ARG A 119 -6.08 -13.50 -14.73
CA ARG A 119 -6.85 -14.65 -15.21
C ARG A 119 -8.36 -14.42 -15.04
N LEU A 120 -8.81 -14.03 -13.85
CA LEU A 120 -10.22 -13.71 -13.59
C LEU A 120 -10.73 -12.57 -14.47
N GLY A 121 -9.91 -11.53 -14.70
CA GLY A 121 -10.25 -10.44 -15.61
C GLY A 121 -10.46 -10.89 -17.06
N ASN A 122 -9.53 -11.70 -17.57
CA ASN A 122 -9.60 -12.22 -18.95
C ASN A 122 -10.79 -13.19 -19.13
N LEU A 123 -11.08 -14.03 -18.12
CA LEU A 123 -12.24 -14.92 -18.15
C LEU A 123 -13.55 -14.12 -18.16
N ALA A 124 -13.67 -13.08 -17.33
CA ALA A 124 -14.86 -12.23 -17.30
C ALA A 124 -15.11 -11.56 -18.66
N ALA A 125 -14.07 -11.00 -19.28
CA ALA A 125 -14.16 -10.39 -20.62
C ALA A 125 -14.58 -11.41 -21.69
N LYS A 126 -14.08 -12.66 -21.61
CA LYS A 126 -14.46 -13.73 -22.53
C LYS A 126 -15.93 -14.12 -22.40
N VAL A 127 -16.46 -14.20 -21.18
CA VAL A 127 -17.89 -14.50 -20.92
C VAL A 127 -18.79 -13.41 -21.50
N GLU A 128 -18.42 -12.14 -21.33
CA GLU A 128 -19.15 -11.00 -21.87
C GLU A 128 -19.22 -11.04 -23.41
N GLN A 129 -18.09 -11.30 -24.07
CA GLN A 129 -18.05 -11.47 -25.53
C GLN A 129 -18.92 -12.63 -26.03
N LEU A 130 -18.95 -13.75 -25.31
CA LEU A 130 -19.78 -14.90 -25.68
C LEU A 130 -21.27 -14.61 -25.52
N ARG A 131 -21.67 -13.90 -24.45
CA ARG A 131 -23.07 -13.47 -24.26
C ARG A 131 -23.53 -12.57 -25.41
N LEU A 132 -22.71 -11.62 -25.83
CA LEU A 132 -23.03 -10.74 -26.96
C LEU A 132 -23.23 -11.50 -28.27
N LYS A 133 -22.49 -12.59 -28.51
CA LYS A 133 -22.63 -13.44 -29.71
C LYS A 133 -23.87 -14.34 -29.71
N VAL A 134 -24.42 -14.67 -28.55
CA VAL A 134 -25.61 -15.52 -28.43
C VAL A 134 -26.90 -14.69 -28.43
N SER A 135 -26.83 -13.45 -27.95
CA SER A 135 -27.98 -12.53 -27.88
C SER A 135 -28.19 -11.68 -29.13
N GLY A 136 -27.30 -11.73 -30.12
CA GLY A 136 -27.39 -11.05 -31.41
C GLY A 136 -27.58 -12.04 -32.54
#